data_AF-A0A450XB54-F1
#
_entry.id   AF-A0A450XB54-F1
#
_cell.length_a   1.000
_cell.length_b   1.000
_cell.length_c   1.000
_cell.angle_alpha   90.00
_cell.angle_beta   90.00
_cell.angle_gamma   90.00
#
_symmetry.space_group_name_H-M   'P 1'
#
loop_
_entity.id
_entity.type
_entity.pdbx_description
1 polymer ?
#
loop_
_entity_poly.entity_id
_entity_poly.type
_entity_poly.pdbx_seq_one_letter_code
_entity_poly.pdbx_strand_id
1 'polypeptide(L)'
;MTLAKGDERFYEIVSRPSLLHIVSTLWQRENLGQDREQISSALVMDRFIEHSYRRQGAKQGERGFMALNTAERAYFMAGVAAYMGARKLPNRIGKLQLDEAIQGLIQAIPDQISQAGNAMENEVTLPLRSPQRFDWENRKPEIIEHIKTDARACGLLVSDTGKDGTFKFAHKSFPEFLQAKVFSQLFAAEESERSAGDSIANTWKIGIDDLEGSPEAMTFLAELLAQRFRERGQREDHEIAGKLLAALVWGRLPGNRSWKSLSQRFLAKPALWLAGRLVRGFGIRRGKYVALALFAAMLALAGLLVTKYGLVWAMALPITLSAAGIGLLLGLWLALCLDFLREQEKPVWRRLRLWYQSCKGLRLSPQAMERTIGKGVVEVLEDKDAEA
;
A
#
# COMPACT_ATOMS: atom_id res chain seq x y z
N MET A 1 4.02 17.60 -25.00
CA MET A 1 3.65 18.95 -24.53
C MET A 1 2.33 19.42 -25.13
N THR A 2 2.17 19.60 -26.45
CA THR A 2 0.91 20.10 -27.06
C THR A 2 -0.31 19.24 -26.74
N LEU A 3 -0.17 17.91 -26.76
CA LEU A 3 -1.24 16.96 -26.38
C LEU A 3 -1.66 17.03 -24.90
N ALA A 4 -0.82 17.62 -24.04
CA ALA A 4 -1.06 17.66 -22.60
C ALA A 4 -1.64 18.99 -22.10
N LYS A 5 -1.73 20.02 -22.96
CA LYS A 5 -2.19 21.37 -22.54
C LYS A 5 -3.60 21.39 -21.93
N GLY A 6 -4.47 20.47 -22.32
CA GLY A 6 -5.86 20.40 -21.83
C GLY A 6 -6.07 19.46 -20.65
N ASP A 7 -5.02 18.78 -20.18
CA ASP A 7 -5.09 17.82 -19.08
C ASP A 7 -3.92 18.07 -18.14
N GLU A 8 -4.19 18.73 -17.01
CA GLU A 8 -3.17 19.09 -16.02
C GLU A 8 -2.41 17.88 -15.48
N ARG A 9 -3.10 16.74 -15.30
CA ARG A 9 -2.47 15.54 -14.76
C ARG A 9 -1.53 14.93 -15.79
N PHE A 10 -1.96 14.84 -17.03
CA PHE A 10 -1.10 14.38 -18.11
C PHE A 10 0.07 15.34 -18.34
N TYR A 11 -0.16 16.66 -18.22
CA TYR A 11 0.89 17.67 -18.30
C TYR A 11 1.94 17.49 -17.20
N GLU A 12 1.51 17.24 -15.97
CA GLU A 12 2.40 16.97 -14.84
C GLU A 12 3.26 15.72 -15.07
N ILE A 13 2.69 14.67 -15.68
CA ILE A 13 3.43 13.45 -16.01
C ILE A 13 4.49 13.74 -17.07
N VAL A 14 4.12 14.38 -18.17
CA VAL A 14 5.05 14.64 -19.29
C VAL A 14 6.00 15.81 -19.05
N SER A 15 5.80 16.59 -17.99
CA SER A 15 6.75 17.64 -17.57
C SER A 15 7.97 17.04 -16.87
N ARG A 16 7.86 15.83 -16.31
CA ARG A 16 8.98 15.09 -15.71
C ARG A 16 9.83 14.47 -16.83
N PRO A 17 11.12 14.86 -17.00
CA PRO A 17 11.93 14.43 -18.15
C PRO A 17 12.03 12.91 -18.32
N SER A 18 12.13 12.16 -17.21
CA SER A 18 12.20 10.69 -17.23
C SER A 18 10.90 10.04 -17.72
N LEU A 19 9.74 10.56 -17.31
CA LEU A 19 8.44 10.06 -17.77
C LEU A 19 8.13 10.52 -19.19
N LEU A 20 8.58 11.69 -19.63
CA LEU A 20 8.38 12.16 -21.00
C LEU A 20 8.96 11.17 -22.03
N HIS A 21 10.18 10.67 -21.78
CA HIS A 21 10.81 9.68 -22.65
C HIS A 21 10.07 8.34 -22.65
N ILE A 22 9.56 7.92 -21.49
CA ILE A 22 8.76 6.70 -21.35
C ILE A 22 7.44 6.86 -22.12
N VAL A 23 6.72 7.95 -21.88
CA VAL A 23 5.44 8.26 -22.53
C VAL A 23 5.63 8.34 -24.04
N SER A 24 6.67 8.98 -24.56
CA SER A 24 6.91 9.05 -26.00
C SER A 24 7.15 7.67 -26.62
N THR A 25 7.82 6.76 -25.90
CA THR A 25 8.04 5.38 -26.33
C THR A 25 6.74 4.57 -26.34
N LEU A 26 5.90 4.73 -25.31
CA LEU A 26 4.66 3.98 -25.15
C LEU A 26 3.50 4.52 -26.00
N TRP A 27 3.50 5.82 -26.33
CA TRP A 27 2.36 6.49 -26.96
C TRP A 27 1.86 5.79 -28.22
N GLN A 28 2.78 5.38 -29.09
CA GLN A 28 2.47 4.67 -30.33
C GLN A 28 2.56 3.15 -30.20
N ARG A 29 3.52 2.65 -29.41
CA ARG A 29 3.83 1.21 -29.35
C ARG A 29 2.86 0.41 -28.50
N GLU A 30 2.26 1.03 -27.49
CA GLU A 30 1.38 0.38 -26.51
C GLU A 30 0.02 1.07 -26.44
N ASN A 31 -0.36 1.84 -27.48
CA ASN A 31 -1.64 2.53 -27.60
C ASN A 31 -2.04 3.39 -26.37
N LEU A 32 -1.07 3.93 -25.63
CA LEU A 32 -1.33 4.74 -24.43
C LEU A 32 -2.28 5.93 -24.69
N GLY A 33 -2.35 6.40 -25.94
CA GLY A 33 -3.29 7.45 -26.34
C GLY A 33 -4.78 7.09 -26.20
N GLN A 34 -5.13 5.80 -26.15
CA GLN A 34 -6.52 5.34 -25.91
C GLN A 34 -6.94 5.51 -24.44
N ASP A 35 -5.98 5.44 -23.52
CA ASP A 35 -6.21 5.52 -22.06
C ASP A 35 -6.14 6.96 -21.53
N ARG A 36 -6.25 7.97 -22.39
CA ARG A 36 -5.92 9.39 -22.07
C ARG A 36 -6.58 9.91 -20.80
N GLU A 37 -7.85 9.59 -20.57
CA GLU A 37 -8.62 10.05 -19.41
C GLU A 37 -8.20 9.39 -18.09
N GLN A 38 -7.43 8.29 -18.15
CA GLN A 38 -7.02 7.49 -16.99
C GLN A 38 -5.50 7.45 -16.80
N ILE A 39 -4.74 8.25 -17.57
CA ILE A 39 -3.28 8.26 -17.48
C ILE A 39 -2.85 8.70 -16.07
N SER A 40 -2.08 7.83 -15.43
CA SER A 40 -1.45 8.04 -14.12
C SER A 40 0.04 7.73 -14.20
N SER A 41 0.83 8.23 -13.23
CA SER A 41 2.26 7.94 -13.22
C SER A 41 2.49 6.43 -13.04
N ALA A 42 1.69 5.78 -12.19
CA ALA A 42 1.69 4.34 -11.98
C ALA A 42 1.40 3.58 -13.27
N LEU A 43 0.35 3.94 -14.02
CA LEU A 43 0.00 3.26 -15.27
C LEU A 43 1.14 3.37 -16.30
N VAL A 44 1.72 4.56 -16.47
CA VAL A 44 2.85 4.78 -17.38
C VAL A 44 4.05 3.92 -16.98
N MET A 45 4.34 3.85 -15.68
CA MET A 45 5.45 3.05 -15.16
C MET A 45 5.21 1.54 -15.34
N ASP A 46 3.99 1.09 -15.07
CA ASP A 46 3.59 -0.31 -15.21
C ASP A 46 3.75 -0.78 -16.66
N ARG A 47 3.17 -0.02 -17.60
CA ARG A 47 3.28 -0.30 -19.04
C ARG A 47 4.73 -0.32 -19.53
N PHE A 48 5.57 0.59 -19.05
CA PHE A 48 6.98 0.62 -19.43
C PHE A 48 7.76 -0.60 -18.92
N ILE A 49 7.52 -0.97 -17.66
CA ILE A 49 8.15 -2.12 -17.03
C ILE A 49 7.68 -3.42 -17.71
N GLU A 50 6.39 -3.57 -17.96
CA GLU A 50 5.82 -4.69 -18.72
C GLU A 50 6.39 -4.77 -20.14
N HIS A 51 6.48 -3.64 -20.84
CA HIS A 51 7.12 -3.57 -22.16
C HIS A 51 8.58 -4.02 -22.09
N SER A 52 9.31 -3.64 -21.04
CA SER A 52 10.70 -4.05 -20.83
C SER A 52 10.83 -5.56 -20.61
N TYR A 53 9.91 -6.17 -19.86
CA TYR A 53 9.87 -7.62 -19.67
C TYR A 53 9.54 -8.36 -20.97
N ARG A 54 8.50 -7.93 -21.70
CA ARG A 54 8.12 -8.53 -22.99
C ARG A 54 9.24 -8.46 -24.01
N ARG A 55 9.93 -7.32 -24.11
CA ARG A 55 11.11 -7.17 -25.01
C ARG A 55 12.25 -8.12 -24.63
N GLN A 56 12.40 -8.40 -23.34
CA GLN A 56 13.40 -9.36 -22.88
C GLN A 56 12.97 -10.81 -23.16
N GLY A 57 11.70 -11.14 -22.92
CA GLY A 57 11.11 -12.44 -23.24
C GLY A 57 11.14 -12.75 -24.75
N ALA A 58 10.92 -11.76 -25.61
CA ALA A 58 11.01 -11.93 -27.07
C ALA A 58 12.39 -12.42 -27.55
N LYS A 59 13.47 -12.09 -26.83
CA LYS A 59 14.83 -12.59 -27.14
C LYS A 59 15.00 -14.08 -26.82
N GLN A 60 14.12 -14.66 -26.02
CA GLN A 60 14.15 -16.08 -25.64
C GLN A 60 13.91 -16.98 -26.86
N GLY A 61 12.97 -16.59 -27.74
CA GLY A 61 12.65 -17.32 -28.96
C GLY A 61 13.83 -17.41 -29.96
N GLU A 62 14.80 -16.50 -29.86
CA GLU A 62 15.95 -16.48 -30.77
C GLU A 62 17.15 -17.30 -30.26
N ARG A 63 17.30 -17.49 -28.93
CA ARG A 63 18.57 -18.00 -28.38
C ARG A 63 18.50 -18.89 -27.13
N GLY A 64 17.32 -19.11 -26.53
CA GLY A 64 17.17 -20.02 -25.38
C GLY A 64 17.97 -19.67 -24.11
N PHE A 65 18.58 -18.48 -24.03
CA PHE A 65 19.45 -18.09 -22.91
C PHE A 65 18.71 -17.59 -21.67
N MET A 66 17.40 -17.38 -21.77
CA MET A 66 16.62 -16.81 -20.67
C MET A 66 16.15 -17.91 -19.72
N ALA A 67 16.45 -17.75 -18.44
CA ALA A 67 16.10 -18.71 -17.41
C ALA A 67 14.70 -18.50 -16.85
N LEU A 68 14.18 -17.27 -16.90
CA LEU A 68 12.91 -16.84 -16.32
C LEU A 68 11.88 -16.60 -17.42
N ASN A 69 10.60 -16.79 -17.13
CA ASN A 69 9.52 -16.28 -17.98
C ASN A 69 9.15 -14.83 -17.59
N THR A 70 8.23 -14.21 -18.33
CA THR A 70 7.85 -12.81 -18.11
C THR A 70 7.26 -12.55 -16.71
N ALA A 71 6.43 -13.45 -16.20
CA ALA A 71 5.83 -13.33 -14.86
C ALA A 71 6.88 -13.46 -13.75
N GLU A 72 7.81 -14.39 -13.91
CA GLU A 72 8.92 -14.57 -12.96
C GLU A 72 9.86 -13.37 -12.96
N ARG A 73 10.21 -12.79 -14.13
CA ARG A 73 11.00 -11.55 -14.19
C ARG A 73 10.32 -10.42 -13.42
N ALA A 74 9.01 -10.27 -13.58
CA ALA A 74 8.24 -9.28 -12.82
C ALA A 74 8.30 -9.55 -11.31
N TYR A 75 8.13 -10.81 -10.88
CA TYR A 75 8.24 -11.23 -9.50
C TYR A 75 9.63 -10.95 -8.90
N PHE A 76 10.70 -11.33 -9.59
CA PHE A 76 12.07 -11.11 -9.12
C PHE A 76 12.41 -9.63 -9.00
N MET A 77 12.04 -8.81 -9.99
CA MET A 77 12.30 -7.37 -9.96
C MET A 77 11.53 -6.67 -8.85
N ALA A 78 10.25 -7.03 -8.66
CA ALA A 78 9.45 -6.53 -7.54
C ALA A 78 10.02 -6.96 -6.19
N GLY A 79 10.44 -8.22 -6.09
CA GLY A 79 11.07 -8.79 -4.90
C GLY A 79 12.41 -8.13 -4.54
N VAL A 80 13.26 -7.82 -5.53
CA VAL A 80 14.52 -7.09 -5.32
C VAL A 80 14.25 -5.67 -4.85
N ALA A 81 13.28 -4.97 -5.46
CA ALA A 81 12.88 -3.63 -5.01
C ALA A 81 12.35 -3.64 -3.57
N ALA A 82 11.54 -4.65 -3.22
CA ALA A 82 11.04 -4.85 -1.85
C ALA A 82 12.15 -5.15 -0.85
N TYR A 83 13.12 -6.00 -1.20
CA TYR A 83 14.31 -6.25 -0.38
C TYR A 83 15.09 -4.95 -0.10
N MET A 84 15.30 -4.14 -1.15
CA MET A 84 15.99 -2.85 -1.00
C MET A 84 15.22 -1.90 -0.08
N GLY A 85 13.89 -1.84 -0.21
CA GLY A 85 13.02 -1.07 0.70
C GLY A 85 13.11 -1.53 2.15
N ALA A 86 12.99 -2.85 2.38
CA ALA A 86 13.09 -3.47 3.72
C ALA A 86 14.40 -3.13 4.44
N ARG A 87 15.50 -3.10 3.67
CA ARG A 87 16.85 -2.80 4.17
C ARG A 87 17.19 -1.31 4.13
N LYS A 88 16.25 -0.44 3.72
CA LYS A 88 16.42 1.01 3.54
C LYS A 88 17.65 1.35 2.70
N LEU A 89 17.90 0.54 1.68
CA LEU A 89 18.99 0.79 0.76
C LEU A 89 18.65 2.00 -0.12
N PRO A 90 19.66 2.79 -0.53
CA PRO A 90 19.46 3.77 -1.59
C PRO A 90 19.10 3.06 -2.90
N ASN A 91 19.02 3.79 -4.01
CA ASN A 91 18.89 3.16 -5.33
C ASN A 91 20.20 2.46 -5.78
N ARG A 92 20.80 1.63 -4.92
CA ARG A 92 21.98 0.79 -5.18
C ARG A 92 21.93 -0.46 -4.30
N ILE A 93 22.34 -1.59 -4.86
CA ILE A 93 22.44 -2.89 -4.19
C ILE A 93 23.77 -3.54 -4.53
N GLY A 94 24.49 -4.04 -3.53
CA GLY A 94 25.75 -4.77 -3.75
C GLY A 94 25.53 -6.19 -4.24
N LYS A 95 26.54 -6.81 -4.85
CA LYS A 95 26.47 -8.20 -5.35
C LYS A 95 25.99 -9.20 -4.28
N LEU A 96 26.56 -9.17 -3.07
CA LEU A 96 26.16 -10.09 -2.00
C LEU A 96 24.70 -9.90 -1.56
N GLN A 97 24.22 -8.66 -1.54
CA GLN A 97 22.83 -8.34 -1.19
C GLN A 97 21.86 -8.77 -2.30
N LEU A 98 22.24 -8.58 -3.57
CA LEU A 98 21.46 -9.07 -4.70
C LEU A 98 21.40 -10.61 -4.68
N ASP A 99 22.51 -11.27 -4.35
CA ASP A 99 22.57 -12.72 -4.22
C ASP A 99 21.64 -13.23 -3.11
N GLU A 100 21.65 -12.58 -1.94
CA GLU A 100 20.71 -12.86 -0.84
C GLU A 100 19.26 -12.68 -1.30
N ALA A 101 18.96 -11.55 -1.97
CA ALA A 101 17.61 -11.26 -2.45
C ALA A 101 17.12 -12.32 -3.44
N ILE A 102 17.92 -12.67 -4.45
CA ILE A 102 17.56 -13.68 -5.47
C ILE A 102 17.37 -15.06 -4.83
N GLN A 103 18.26 -15.48 -3.91
CA GLN A 103 18.11 -16.78 -3.26
C GLN A 103 16.84 -16.86 -2.40
N GLY A 104 16.52 -15.82 -1.62
CA GLY A 104 15.28 -15.77 -0.86
C GLY A 104 14.05 -15.83 -1.75
N LEU A 105 14.07 -15.14 -2.89
CA LEU A 105 12.97 -15.17 -3.87
C LEU A 105 12.81 -16.53 -4.54
N ILE A 106 13.91 -17.22 -4.90
CA ILE A 106 13.85 -18.59 -5.43
C ILE A 106 13.18 -19.53 -4.44
N GLN A 107 13.48 -19.39 -3.13
CA GLN A 107 12.89 -20.24 -2.10
C GLN A 107 11.41 -19.96 -1.86
N ALA A 108 10.99 -18.70 -2.04
CA ALA A 108 9.64 -18.25 -1.71
C ALA A 108 8.67 -18.24 -2.90
N ILE A 109 9.16 -18.24 -4.15
CA ILE A 109 8.30 -18.06 -5.33
C ILE A 109 7.17 -19.10 -5.38
N PRO A 110 5.90 -18.67 -5.46
CA PRO A 110 4.78 -19.58 -5.66
C PRO A 110 4.81 -20.18 -7.07
N ASP A 111 4.44 -21.45 -7.20
CA ASP A 111 4.42 -22.16 -8.49
C ASP A 111 3.44 -21.52 -9.49
N GLN A 112 2.37 -20.90 -8.99
CA GLN A 112 1.37 -20.19 -9.78
C GLN A 112 1.96 -19.00 -10.55
N ILE A 113 3.07 -18.42 -10.08
CA ILE A 113 3.74 -17.33 -10.80
C ILE A 113 4.37 -17.83 -12.09
N SER A 114 4.98 -19.01 -12.07
CA SER A 114 5.53 -19.63 -13.28
C SER A 114 4.43 -20.04 -14.26
N GLN A 115 3.24 -20.37 -13.76
CA GLN A 115 2.10 -20.84 -14.55
C GLN A 115 1.16 -19.72 -15.03
N ALA A 116 1.41 -18.47 -14.63
CA ALA A 116 0.53 -17.36 -14.97
C ALA A 116 0.43 -17.20 -16.50
N GLY A 117 -0.80 -17.07 -17.03
CA GLY A 117 -1.14 -17.06 -18.46
C GLY A 117 -0.61 -15.87 -19.26
N ASN A 118 0.27 -15.07 -18.67
CA ASN A 118 0.94 -13.91 -19.24
C ASN A 118 2.26 -14.32 -19.92
N ALA A 119 2.64 -15.58 -19.83
CA ALA A 119 3.77 -16.15 -20.56
C ALA A 119 3.53 -15.96 -22.07
N MET A 120 4.53 -15.42 -22.79
CA MET A 120 4.46 -15.38 -24.25
C MET A 120 4.37 -16.83 -24.79
N GLU A 121 3.78 -17.05 -25.98
CA GLU A 121 3.49 -18.40 -26.52
C GLU A 121 4.67 -19.40 -26.50
N ASN A 122 5.91 -18.91 -26.40
CA ASN A 122 7.15 -19.71 -26.38
C ASN A 122 7.90 -19.70 -25.03
N GLU A 123 7.30 -19.17 -23.96
CA GLU A 123 7.94 -19.14 -22.63
C GLU A 123 7.63 -20.41 -21.82
N VAL A 124 8.58 -20.80 -20.96
CA VAL A 124 8.44 -21.96 -20.06
C VAL A 124 7.41 -21.66 -18.97
N THR A 125 6.42 -22.53 -18.83
CA THR A 125 5.36 -22.43 -17.80
C THR A 125 5.53 -23.38 -16.62
N LEU A 126 6.52 -24.28 -16.69
CA LEU A 126 6.85 -25.19 -15.59
C LEU A 126 7.32 -24.38 -14.37
N PRO A 127 6.94 -24.77 -13.13
CA PRO A 127 7.39 -24.10 -11.91
C PRO A 127 8.91 -23.92 -11.86
N LEU A 128 9.40 -22.77 -11.39
CA LEU A 128 10.84 -22.48 -11.38
C LEU A 128 11.66 -23.55 -10.66
N ARG A 129 11.12 -24.09 -9.55
CA ARG A 129 11.75 -25.11 -8.71
C ARG A 129 11.48 -26.55 -9.15
N SER A 130 10.75 -26.73 -10.25
CA SER A 130 10.43 -28.06 -10.77
C SER A 130 11.70 -28.78 -11.26
N PRO A 131 11.92 -30.05 -10.87
CA PRO A 131 13.03 -30.85 -11.41
C PRO A 131 12.86 -31.14 -12.90
N GLN A 132 11.64 -31.04 -13.44
CA GLN A 132 11.39 -31.12 -14.87
C GLN A 132 11.89 -29.88 -15.64
N ARG A 133 12.12 -28.75 -14.96
CA ARG A 133 12.63 -27.52 -15.56
C ARG A 133 14.15 -27.38 -15.42
N PHE A 134 14.69 -27.62 -14.24
CA PHE A 134 16.11 -27.50 -13.96
C PHE A 134 16.61 -28.63 -13.06
N ASP A 135 17.85 -29.07 -13.31
CA ASP A 135 18.58 -29.99 -12.44
C ASP A 135 19.15 -29.23 -11.22
N TRP A 136 18.27 -28.92 -10.26
CA TRP A 136 18.61 -28.22 -9.03
C TRP A 136 19.54 -29.01 -8.11
N GLU A 137 19.70 -30.32 -8.31
CA GLU A 137 20.57 -31.15 -7.48
C GLU A 137 22.02 -31.03 -7.93
N ASN A 138 22.28 -31.13 -9.24
CA ASN A 138 23.66 -31.15 -9.75
C ASN A 138 24.13 -29.78 -10.27
N ARG A 139 23.21 -28.88 -10.66
CA ARG A 139 23.55 -27.63 -11.37
C ARG A 139 23.11 -26.35 -10.66
N LYS A 140 22.81 -26.43 -9.36
CA LYS A 140 22.31 -25.29 -8.57
C LYS A 140 23.10 -23.97 -8.74
N PRO A 141 24.45 -23.95 -8.67
CA PRO A 141 25.20 -22.71 -8.81
C PRO A 141 25.02 -22.06 -10.19
N GLU A 142 25.02 -22.86 -11.26
CA GLU A 142 24.83 -22.40 -12.63
C GLU A 142 23.42 -21.84 -12.85
N ILE A 143 22.40 -22.54 -12.35
CA ILE A 143 21.00 -22.11 -12.44
C ILE A 143 20.80 -20.76 -11.73
N ILE A 144 21.37 -20.61 -10.54
CA ILE A 144 21.31 -19.35 -9.79
C ILE A 144 21.99 -18.22 -10.58
N GLU A 145 23.16 -18.44 -11.17
CA GLU A 145 23.84 -17.42 -11.99
C GLU A 145 23.06 -17.07 -13.27
N HIS A 146 22.39 -18.04 -13.88
CA HIS A 146 21.48 -17.81 -15.01
C HIS A 146 20.28 -16.94 -14.60
N ILE A 147 19.64 -17.24 -13.47
CA ILE A 147 18.51 -16.45 -12.94
C ILE A 147 18.97 -15.02 -12.60
N LYS A 148 20.12 -14.86 -11.92
CA LYS A 148 20.70 -13.54 -11.62
C LYS A 148 20.98 -12.74 -12.89
N THR A 149 21.45 -13.41 -13.95
CA THR A 149 21.76 -12.75 -15.21
C THR A 149 20.49 -12.30 -15.92
N ASP A 150 19.47 -13.14 -15.99
CA ASP A 150 18.18 -12.80 -16.60
C ASP A 150 17.47 -11.67 -15.83
N ALA A 151 17.42 -11.74 -14.50
CA ALA A 151 16.84 -10.69 -13.66
C ALA A 151 17.49 -9.31 -13.91
N ARG A 152 18.81 -9.26 -14.15
CA ARG A 152 19.53 -8.01 -14.50
C ARG A 152 19.31 -7.59 -15.94
N ALA A 153 19.13 -8.53 -16.86
CA ALA A 153 19.11 -8.27 -18.30
C ALA A 153 17.84 -7.55 -18.81
N CYS A 154 16.85 -7.30 -17.95
CA CYS A 154 15.66 -6.51 -18.27
C CYS A 154 15.94 -5.01 -18.49
N GLY A 155 17.16 -4.53 -18.24
CA GLY A 155 17.55 -3.11 -18.42
C GLY A 155 16.98 -2.17 -17.36
N LEU A 156 16.21 -2.70 -16.39
CA LEU A 156 15.71 -1.95 -15.25
C LEU A 156 16.76 -1.89 -14.13
N LEU A 157 17.43 -3.02 -13.85
CA LEU A 157 18.54 -3.12 -12.90
C LEU A 157 19.85 -3.22 -13.68
N VAL A 158 20.67 -2.17 -13.59
CA VAL A 158 21.90 -2.03 -14.38
C VAL A 158 23.13 -2.02 -13.48
N SER A 159 24.29 -2.39 -14.02
CA SER A 159 25.57 -2.22 -13.34
C SER A 159 25.84 -0.74 -13.06
N ASP A 160 26.28 -0.42 -11.84
CA ASP A 160 26.68 0.95 -11.51
C ASP A 160 28.13 1.17 -11.97
N THR A 161 28.32 1.97 -13.01
CA THR A 161 29.65 2.27 -13.58
C THR A 161 30.61 2.94 -12.60
N GLY A 162 30.10 3.49 -11.49
CA GLY A 162 30.93 4.11 -10.46
C GLY A 162 31.53 3.14 -9.44
N LYS A 163 31.04 1.90 -9.35
CA LYS A 163 31.51 0.91 -8.35
C LYS A 163 31.32 -0.53 -8.85
N ASP A 164 32.43 -1.24 -9.03
CA ASP A 164 32.42 -2.64 -9.43
C ASP A 164 31.62 -3.52 -8.47
N GLY A 165 30.87 -4.47 -9.03
CA GLY A 165 30.05 -5.39 -8.25
C GLY A 165 28.83 -4.76 -7.56
N THR A 166 28.44 -3.54 -7.97
CA THR A 166 27.21 -2.90 -7.50
C THR A 166 26.24 -2.66 -8.64
N PHE A 167 24.95 -2.71 -8.31
CA PHE A 167 23.85 -2.56 -9.26
C PHE A 167 22.93 -1.45 -8.78
N LYS A 168 22.22 -0.80 -9.70
CA LYS A 168 21.21 0.21 -9.40
C LYS A 168 20.04 0.08 -10.34
N PHE A 169 18.86 0.50 -9.91
CA PHE A 169 17.81 0.71 -10.89
C PHE A 169 18.19 1.91 -11.76
N ALA A 170 17.94 1.81 -13.06
CA ALA A 170 18.28 2.87 -14.02
C ALA A 170 17.62 4.22 -13.66
N HIS A 171 16.49 4.20 -12.96
CA HIS A 171 15.85 5.38 -12.39
C HIS A 171 15.33 5.12 -10.98
N LYS A 172 15.34 6.14 -10.10
CA LYS A 172 14.90 6.04 -8.69
C LYS A 172 13.43 5.63 -8.57
N SER A 173 12.59 6.05 -9.51
CA SER A 173 11.15 5.73 -9.50
C SER A 173 10.81 4.28 -9.84
N PHE A 174 11.73 3.50 -10.45
CA PHE A 174 11.47 2.08 -10.71
C PHE A 174 11.34 1.26 -9.41
N PRO A 175 12.29 1.29 -8.46
CA PRO A 175 12.13 0.55 -7.21
C PRO A 175 10.99 1.10 -6.36
N GLU A 176 10.73 2.41 -6.39
CA GLU A 176 9.59 3.02 -5.68
C GLU A 176 8.26 2.49 -6.22
N PHE A 177 8.09 2.44 -7.55
CA PHE A 177 6.92 1.84 -8.18
C PHE A 177 6.81 0.33 -7.93
N LEU A 178 7.91 -0.41 -8.04
CA LEU A 178 7.91 -1.85 -7.84
C LEU A 178 7.57 -2.23 -6.38
N GLN A 179 8.06 -1.47 -5.40
CA GLN A 179 7.63 -1.61 -4.01
C GLN A 179 6.13 -1.35 -3.87
N ALA A 180 5.62 -0.26 -4.44
CA ALA A 180 4.20 0.04 -4.45
C ALA A 180 3.37 -1.07 -5.10
N LYS A 181 3.88 -1.69 -6.18
CA LYS A 181 3.25 -2.82 -6.86
C LYS A 181 3.11 -4.02 -5.93
N VAL A 182 4.15 -4.39 -5.18
CA VAL A 182 4.07 -5.49 -4.18
C VAL A 182 2.94 -5.23 -3.18
N PHE A 183 2.85 -4.03 -2.63
CA PHE A 183 1.77 -3.70 -1.70
C PHE A 183 0.40 -3.71 -2.37
N SER A 184 0.27 -3.21 -3.59
CA SER A 184 -0.98 -3.27 -4.37
C SER A 184 -1.44 -4.70 -4.63
N GLN A 185 -0.50 -5.62 -4.87
CA GLN A 185 -0.75 -7.05 -5.06
C GLN A 185 -1.34 -7.71 -3.80
N LEU A 186 -0.92 -7.31 -2.58
CA LEU A 186 -1.56 -7.78 -1.35
C LEU A 186 -3.08 -7.53 -1.35
N PHE A 187 -3.51 -6.42 -1.95
CA PHE A 187 -4.93 -6.03 -2.07
C PHE A 187 -5.60 -6.52 -3.37
N ALA A 188 -4.93 -7.35 -4.17
CA ALA A 188 -5.49 -7.94 -5.38
C ALA A 188 -6.72 -8.80 -5.07
N ALA A 189 -7.69 -8.83 -5.99
CA ALA A 189 -8.81 -9.77 -5.90
C ALA A 189 -8.41 -11.16 -6.41
N GLU A 190 -7.56 -11.20 -7.44
CA GLU A 190 -7.05 -12.44 -8.02
C GLU A 190 -6.03 -13.09 -7.07
N GLU A 191 -6.18 -14.39 -6.85
CA GLU A 191 -5.34 -15.15 -5.93
C GLU A 191 -3.90 -15.29 -6.43
N SER A 192 -3.70 -15.47 -7.74
CA SER A 192 -2.38 -15.54 -8.37
C SER A 192 -1.56 -14.29 -8.07
N GLU A 193 -2.14 -13.11 -8.32
CA GLU A 193 -1.50 -11.82 -8.07
C GLU A 193 -1.28 -11.60 -6.57
N ARG A 194 -2.26 -11.93 -5.74
CA ARG A 194 -2.13 -11.81 -4.28
C ARG A 194 -1.00 -12.67 -3.74
N SER A 195 -0.88 -13.90 -4.23
CA SER A 195 0.18 -14.84 -3.80
C SER A 195 1.58 -14.30 -4.08
N ALA A 196 1.76 -13.55 -5.17
CA ALA A 196 3.03 -12.88 -5.48
C ALA A 196 3.38 -11.86 -4.39
N GLY A 197 2.42 -10.98 -4.08
CA GLY A 197 2.57 -9.96 -3.05
C GLY A 197 2.81 -10.56 -1.67
N ASP A 198 2.01 -11.54 -1.28
CA ASP A 198 2.11 -12.23 0.02
C ASP A 198 3.47 -12.93 0.16
N SER A 199 3.94 -13.61 -0.89
CA SER A 199 5.23 -14.30 -0.86
C SER A 199 6.38 -13.30 -0.66
N ILE A 200 6.43 -12.22 -1.44
CA ILE A 200 7.48 -11.19 -1.31
C ILE A 200 7.40 -10.51 0.06
N ALA A 201 6.19 -10.12 0.49
CA ALA A 201 6.00 -9.40 1.75
C ALA A 201 6.42 -10.26 2.96
N ASN A 202 6.06 -11.54 2.97
CA ASN A 202 6.43 -12.46 4.04
C ASN A 202 7.93 -12.78 4.04
N THR A 203 8.55 -12.93 2.85
CA THR A 203 9.99 -13.20 2.72
C THR A 203 10.81 -12.09 3.36
N TRP A 204 10.43 -10.83 3.12
CA TRP A 204 11.16 -9.67 3.61
C TRP A 204 10.58 -9.04 4.88
N LYS A 205 9.49 -9.60 5.40
CA LYS A 205 8.75 -9.10 6.57
C LYS A 205 8.37 -7.61 6.44
N ILE A 206 8.01 -7.19 5.24
CA ILE A 206 7.63 -5.80 4.97
C ILE A 206 6.15 -5.56 5.22
N GLY A 207 5.84 -4.39 5.75
CA GLY A 207 4.50 -3.87 5.96
C GLY A 207 4.31 -2.50 5.32
N ILE A 208 3.06 -2.04 5.24
CA ILE A 208 2.73 -0.75 4.62
C ILE A 208 3.46 0.44 5.27
N ASP A 209 3.79 0.31 6.55
CA ASP A 209 4.52 1.34 7.31
C ASP A 209 5.96 1.51 6.81
N ASP A 210 6.53 0.53 6.10
CA ASP A 210 7.86 0.64 5.49
C ASP A 210 7.90 1.59 4.28
N LEU A 211 6.74 1.95 3.72
CA LEU A 211 6.63 2.96 2.66
C LEU A 211 6.68 4.40 3.18
N GLU A 212 6.66 4.64 4.50
CA GLU A 212 6.68 6.00 5.08
C GLU A 212 7.87 6.83 4.60
N GLY A 213 9.00 6.20 4.31
CA GLY A 213 10.22 6.86 3.81
C GLY A 213 10.22 7.17 2.30
N SER A 214 9.16 6.83 1.56
CA SER A 214 9.07 7.03 0.11
C SER A 214 7.70 7.58 -0.30
N PRO A 215 7.54 8.93 -0.34
CA PRO A 215 6.28 9.55 -0.74
C PRO A 215 5.90 9.21 -2.19
N GLU A 216 6.89 9.03 -3.08
CA GLU A 216 6.66 8.57 -4.45
C GLU A 216 6.07 7.14 -4.49
N ALA A 217 6.62 6.18 -3.72
CA ALA A 217 6.06 4.83 -3.64
C ALA A 217 4.63 4.83 -3.10
N MET A 218 4.35 5.67 -2.09
CA MET A 218 2.98 5.83 -1.57
C MET A 218 2.04 6.41 -2.64
N THR A 219 2.50 7.38 -3.42
CA THR A 219 1.72 7.94 -4.53
C THR A 219 1.41 6.89 -5.58
N PHE A 220 2.40 6.08 -5.98
CA PHE A 220 2.18 4.96 -6.90
C PHE A 220 1.20 3.93 -6.33
N LEU A 221 1.29 3.60 -5.04
CA LEU A 221 0.37 2.66 -4.39
C LEU A 221 -1.06 3.20 -4.44
N ALA A 222 -1.24 4.49 -4.13
CA ALA A 222 -2.55 5.15 -4.20
C ALA A 222 -3.14 5.08 -5.61
N GLU A 223 -2.34 5.37 -6.64
CA GLU A 223 -2.76 5.31 -8.04
C GLU A 223 -3.14 3.88 -8.46
N LEU A 224 -2.33 2.87 -8.12
CA LEU A 224 -2.62 1.46 -8.41
C LEU A 224 -3.91 0.98 -7.73
N LEU A 225 -4.12 1.32 -6.46
CA LEU A 225 -5.32 0.94 -5.72
C LEU A 225 -6.57 1.67 -6.26
N ALA A 226 -6.46 2.96 -6.54
CA ALA A 226 -7.56 3.74 -7.09
C ALA A 226 -7.98 3.20 -8.46
N GLN A 227 -7.02 2.84 -9.32
CA GLN A 227 -7.29 2.19 -10.60
C GLN A 227 -8.09 0.88 -10.41
N ARG A 228 -7.63 -0.01 -9.53
CA ARG A 228 -8.35 -1.26 -9.21
C ARG A 228 -9.75 -1.04 -8.68
N PHE A 229 -9.96 0.01 -7.88
CA PHE A 229 -11.30 0.35 -7.39
C PHE A 229 -12.21 0.83 -8.51
N ARG A 230 -11.69 1.61 -9.47
CA ARG A 230 -12.41 2.05 -10.67
C ARG A 230 -12.77 0.89 -11.58
N GLU A 231 -11.86 -0.04 -11.81
CA GLU A 231 -12.11 -1.28 -12.56
C GLU A 231 -13.23 -2.13 -11.93
N ARG A 232 -13.38 -2.07 -10.60
CA ARG A 232 -14.49 -2.69 -9.85
C ARG A 232 -15.75 -1.82 -9.78
N GLY A 233 -15.86 -0.79 -10.62
CA GLY A 233 -17.04 0.06 -10.76
C GLY A 233 -17.17 1.21 -9.77
N GLN A 234 -16.15 1.50 -8.94
CA GLN A 234 -16.20 2.68 -8.06
C GLN A 234 -15.79 3.93 -8.82
N ARG A 235 -16.71 4.88 -8.93
CA ARG A 235 -16.46 6.11 -9.68
C ARG A 235 -16.41 7.35 -8.80
N GLU A 236 -17.05 7.29 -7.63
CA GLU A 236 -17.14 8.46 -6.76
C GLU A 236 -15.91 8.57 -5.85
N ASP A 237 -15.36 9.79 -5.74
CA ASP A 237 -14.21 10.10 -4.89
C ASP A 237 -14.38 9.60 -3.45
N HIS A 238 -15.60 9.71 -2.90
CA HIS A 238 -15.89 9.32 -1.53
C HIS A 238 -15.80 7.80 -1.34
N GLU A 239 -16.17 7.01 -2.35
CA GLU A 239 -16.01 5.55 -2.33
C GLU A 239 -14.53 5.17 -2.42
N ILE A 240 -13.78 5.82 -3.31
CA ILE A 240 -12.34 5.60 -3.48
C ILE A 240 -11.60 5.96 -2.19
N ALA A 241 -11.86 7.13 -1.61
CA ALA A 241 -11.29 7.56 -0.34
C ALA A 241 -11.59 6.58 0.79
N GLY A 242 -12.84 6.09 0.89
CA GLY A 242 -13.25 5.08 1.86
C GLY A 242 -12.56 3.73 1.68
N LYS A 243 -12.35 3.29 0.43
CA LYS A 243 -11.61 2.04 0.15
C LYS A 243 -10.11 2.18 0.40
N LEU A 244 -9.52 3.32 0.05
CA LEU A 244 -8.14 3.64 0.41
C LEU A 244 -7.96 3.64 1.93
N LEU A 245 -8.91 4.20 2.69
CA LEU A 245 -8.86 4.18 4.15
C LEU A 245 -8.86 2.73 4.66
N ALA A 246 -9.74 1.90 4.08
CA ALA A 246 -9.83 0.50 4.44
C ALA A 246 -8.56 -0.30 4.14
N ALA A 247 -7.91 -0.03 3.01
CA ALA A 247 -6.67 -0.68 2.62
C ALA A 247 -5.48 -0.17 3.43
N LEU A 248 -5.24 1.14 3.43
CA LEU A 248 -4.01 1.74 3.94
C LEU A 248 -3.98 1.85 5.48
N VAL A 249 -5.12 2.17 6.11
CA VAL A 249 -5.17 2.36 7.57
C VAL A 249 -5.49 1.06 8.28
N TRP A 250 -6.52 0.36 7.80
CA TRP A 250 -7.04 -0.83 8.47
C TRP A 250 -6.43 -2.14 7.96
N GLY A 251 -5.57 -2.09 6.94
CA GLY A 251 -4.93 -3.30 6.38
C GLY A 251 -5.92 -4.31 5.83
N ARG A 252 -7.11 -3.87 5.39
CA ARG A 252 -8.16 -4.79 4.98
C ARG A 252 -7.91 -5.28 3.55
N LEU A 253 -7.58 -6.56 3.43
CA LEU A 253 -7.60 -7.26 2.15
C LEU A 253 -9.06 -7.56 1.72
N PRO A 254 -9.42 -7.38 0.45
CA PRO A 254 -10.72 -7.79 -0.05
C PRO A 254 -10.88 -9.32 0.08
N GLY A 255 -11.83 -9.76 0.91
CA GLY A 255 -12.21 -11.17 1.03
C GLY A 255 -12.08 -11.78 2.43
N ASN A 256 -11.24 -11.23 3.33
CA ASN A 256 -11.06 -11.81 4.66
C ASN A 256 -11.71 -10.95 5.75
N ARG A 257 -12.91 -11.33 6.20
CA ARG A 257 -13.61 -10.69 7.33
C ARG A 257 -13.03 -11.21 8.66
N SER A 258 -11.82 -10.81 9.01
CA SER A 258 -11.29 -11.07 10.35
C SER A 258 -12.16 -10.37 11.40
N TRP A 259 -12.65 -11.12 12.39
CA TRP A 259 -13.47 -10.60 13.50
C TRP A 259 -12.77 -9.48 14.28
N LYS A 260 -11.42 -9.52 14.35
CA LYS A 260 -10.60 -8.44 14.93
C LYS A 260 -10.73 -7.12 14.17
N SER A 261 -10.95 -7.16 12.85
CA SER A 261 -11.19 -5.95 12.04
C SER A 261 -12.58 -5.35 12.24
N LEU A 262 -13.56 -6.16 12.65
CA LEU A 262 -14.92 -5.73 12.94
C LEU A 262 -14.98 -4.94 14.25
N SER A 263 -14.38 -5.47 15.33
CA SER A 263 -14.31 -4.75 16.61
C SER A 263 -13.53 -3.44 16.49
N GLN A 264 -12.40 -3.43 15.76
CA GLN A 264 -11.64 -2.22 15.48
C GLN A 264 -12.47 -1.17 14.73
N ARG A 265 -13.33 -1.55 13.78
CA ARG A 265 -14.20 -0.60 13.06
C ARG A 265 -15.29 0.00 13.95
N PHE A 266 -15.88 -0.82 14.81
CA PHE A 266 -16.91 -0.38 15.75
C PHE A 266 -16.37 0.67 16.72
N LEU A 267 -15.09 0.56 17.11
CA LEU A 267 -14.45 1.54 18.00
C LEU A 267 -13.79 2.70 17.23
N ALA A 268 -13.18 2.45 16.08
CA ALA A 268 -12.38 3.45 15.36
C ALA A 268 -13.22 4.58 14.77
N LYS A 269 -14.34 4.29 14.11
CA LYS A 269 -15.18 5.35 13.50
C LYS A 269 -15.66 6.34 14.57
N PRO A 270 -16.23 5.89 15.69
CA PRO A 270 -16.69 6.81 16.70
C PRO A 270 -15.55 7.46 17.50
N ALA A 271 -14.43 6.76 17.73
CA ALA A 271 -13.23 7.36 18.32
C ALA A 271 -12.67 8.49 17.46
N LEU A 272 -12.60 8.31 16.14
CA LEU A 272 -12.20 9.36 15.19
C LEU A 272 -13.20 10.52 15.16
N TRP A 273 -14.50 10.22 15.17
CA TRP A 273 -15.53 11.25 15.27
C TRP A 273 -15.42 12.08 16.56
N LEU A 274 -15.22 11.40 17.71
CA LEU A 274 -15.03 12.04 19.01
C LEU A 274 -13.75 12.89 19.01
N ALA A 275 -12.65 12.35 18.48
CA ALA A 275 -11.38 13.07 18.35
C ALA A 275 -11.54 14.33 17.50
N GLY A 276 -12.21 14.23 16.34
CA GLY A 276 -12.51 15.38 15.49
C GLY A 276 -13.38 16.43 16.19
N ARG A 277 -14.38 16.00 16.98
CA ARG A 277 -15.24 16.91 17.75
C ARG A 277 -14.48 17.62 18.87
N LEU A 278 -13.61 16.90 19.58
CA LEU A 278 -12.78 17.45 20.64
C LEU A 278 -11.74 18.43 20.11
N VAL A 279 -11.09 18.09 18.99
CA VAL A 279 -10.12 18.99 18.36
C VAL A 279 -10.81 20.27 17.88
N ARG A 280 -11.99 20.17 17.25
CA ARG A 280 -12.72 21.37 16.81
C ARG A 280 -13.15 22.27 17.98
N GLY A 281 -13.63 21.68 19.08
CA GLY A 281 -14.13 22.45 20.22
C GLY A 281 -13.04 23.09 21.07
N PHE A 282 -11.87 22.44 21.18
CA PHE A 282 -10.88 22.79 22.20
C PHE A 282 -9.47 23.02 21.63
N GLY A 283 -9.26 22.76 20.34
CA GLY A 283 -7.93 22.74 19.73
C GLY A 283 -7.12 21.50 20.14
N ILE A 284 -6.07 21.21 19.37
CA ILE A 284 -5.24 20.01 19.52
C ILE A 284 -4.62 19.91 20.93
N ARG A 285 -4.20 21.04 21.52
CA ARG A 285 -3.55 21.07 22.84
C ARG A 285 -4.51 20.86 24.01
N ARG A 286 -5.75 21.39 23.97
CA ARG A 286 -6.69 21.26 25.09
C ARG A 286 -7.60 20.04 24.99
N GLY A 287 -7.73 19.43 23.81
CA GLY A 287 -8.54 18.22 23.61
C GLY A 287 -8.17 17.07 24.56
N LYS A 288 -6.87 16.87 24.83
CA LYS A 288 -6.40 15.83 25.77
C LYS A 288 -6.89 16.07 27.20
N TYR A 289 -6.79 17.31 27.69
CA TYR A 289 -7.24 17.68 29.04
C TYR A 289 -8.76 17.62 29.17
N VAL A 290 -9.48 17.99 28.12
CA VAL A 290 -10.95 17.99 28.10
C VAL A 290 -11.49 16.57 28.08
N ALA A 291 -10.89 15.65 27.32
CA ALA A 291 -11.28 14.25 27.35
C ALA A 291 -11.10 13.62 28.74
N LEU A 292 -9.96 13.91 29.39
CA LEU A 292 -9.68 13.47 30.76
C LEU A 292 -10.65 14.08 31.77
N ALA A 293 -10.97 15.37 31.64
CA ALA A 293 -11.93 16.06 32.48
C ALA A 293 -13.37 15.52 32.29
N LEU A 294 -13.78 15.24 31.06
CA LEU A 294 -15.08 14.63 30.77
C LEU A 294 -15.18 13.21 31.34
N PHE A 295 -14.12 12.42 31.24
CA PHE A 295 -14.06 11.09 31.82
C PHE A 295 -14.15 11.14 33.36
N ALA A 296 -13.37 12.02 33.99
CA ALA A 296 -13.42 12.24 35.43
C ALA A 296 -14.81 12.74 35.89
N ALA A 297 -15.42 13.66 35.14
CA ALA A 297 -16.76 14.17 35.43
C ALA A 297 -17.83 13.08 35.32
N MET A 298 -17.75 12.20 34.31
CA MET A 298 -18.67 11.06 34.15
C MET A 298 -18.53 10.05 35.28
N LEU A 299 -17.29 9.72 35.69
CA LEU A 299 -17.03 8.85 36.84
C LEU A 299 -17.56 9.46 38.15
N ALA A 300 -17.34 10.76 38.35
CA ALA A 300 -17.86 11.48 39.51
C ALA A 300 -19.40 11.47 39.53
N LEU A 301 -20.05 11.75 38.38
CA LEU A 301 -21.51 11.73 38.26
C LEU A 301 -22.09 10.34 38.54
N ALA A 302 -21.46 9.28 38.02
CA ALA A 302 -21.84 7.90 38.30
C ALA A 302 -21.73 7.55 39.79
N GLY A 303 -20.62 7.94 40.43
CA GLY A 303 -20.43 7.77 41.88
C GLY A 303 -21.48 8.54 42.71
N LEU A 304 -21.80 9.77 42.31
CA LEU A 304 -22.77 10.63 42.99
C LEU A 304 -24.22 10.10 42.85
N LEU A 305 -24.55 9.50 41.70
CA LEU A 305 -25.82 8.81 41.49
C LEU A 305 -25.96 7.57 42.39
N VAL A 306 -24.88 6.79 42.55
CA VAL A 306 -24.87 5.61 43.44
C VAL A 306 -25.01 6.00 44.91
N THR A 307 -24.31 7.04 45.36
CA THR A 307 -24.33 7.45 46.78
C THR A 307 -25.60 8.20 47.16
N LYS A 308 -26.12 9.07 46.29
CA LYS A 308 -27.29 9.91 46.59
C LYS A 308 -28.62 9.15 46.48
N TYR A 309 -28.68 8.12 45.64
CA TYR A 309 -29.90 7.34 45.40
C TYR A 309 -29.81 5.90 45.95
N GLY A 310 -28.91 5.67 46.92
CA GLY A 310 -28.75 4.39 47.59
C GLY A 310 -30.04 3.82 48.19
N LEU A 311 -30.29 2.56 47.85
CA LEU A 311 -31.18 1.56 48.45
C LEU A 311 -32.71 1.75 48.44
N VAL A 312 -33.27 2.95 48.31
CA VAL A 312 -34.73 3.15 48.53
C VAL A 312 -35.61 2.86 47.29
N TRP A 313 -35.04 2.70 46.10
CA TRP A 313 -35.81 2.56 44.84
C TRP A 313 -35.75 1.17 44.19
N ALA A 314 -35.93 0.11 45.00
CA ALA A 314 -35.99 -1.27 44.52
C ALA A 314 -37.18 -1.58 43.56
N MET A 315 -38.13 -0.65 43.37
CA MET A 315 -39.30 -0.86 42.49
C MET A 315 -39.28 -0.09 41.15
N ALA A 316 -38.36 0.85 40.92
CA ALA A 316 -38.15 1.50 39.60
C ALA A 316 -36.94 0.93 38.84
N LEU A 317 -36.50 -0.27 39.24
CA LEU A 317 -35.28 -0.93 38.80
C LEU A 317 -35.09 -0.98 37.27
N PRO A 318 -36.08 -1.28 36.41
CA PRO A 318 -35.79 -1.49 34.99
C PRO A 318 -35.43 -0.21 34.23
N ILE A 319 -35.90 0.98 34.67
CA ILE A 319 -35.66 2.26 33.98
C ILE A 319 -34.40 2.95 34.52
N THR A 320 -34.08 2.80 35.80
CA THR A 320 -32.85 3.38 36.36
C THR A 320 -31.62 2.51 36.09
N LEU A 321 -31.76 1.17 36.01
CA LEU A 321 -30.69 0.32 35.47
C LEU A 321 -30.37 0.66 34.01
N SER A 322 -31.35 1.10 33.21
CA SER A 322 -31.08 1.46 31.82
C SER A 322 -30.27 2.75 31.72
N ALA A 323 -30.57 3.79 32.48
CA ALA A 323 -29.83 5.05 32.44
C ALA A 323 -28.40 4.93 33.02
N ALA A 324 -28.25 4.31 34.20
CA ALA A 324 -26.94 4.08 34.80
C ALA A 324 -26.10 3.08 33.98
N GLY A 325 -26.75 2.05 33.43
CA GLY A 325 -26.12 1.10 32.51
C GLY A 325 -25.66 1.74 31.21
N ILE A 326 -26.47 2.61 30.60
CA ILE A 326 -26.08 3.40 29.41
C ILE A 326 -24.91 4.33 29.75
N GLY A 327 -24.95 5.01 30.90
CA GLY A 327 -23.85 5.88 31.35
C GLY A 327 -22.53 5.14 31.54
N LEU A 328 -22.55 3.97 32.19
CA LEU A 328 -21.39 3.10 32.35
C LEU A 328 -20.91 2.53 31.01
N LEU A 329 -21.81 2.12 30.12
CA LEU A 329 -21.46 1.64 28.78
C LEU A 329 -20.81 2.74 27.94
N LEU A 330 -21.35 3.97 27.98
CA LEU A 330 -20.76 5.12 27.28
C LEU A 330 -19.41 5.51 27.89
N GLY A 331 -19.28 5.49 29.22
CA GLY A 331 -18.01 5.76 29.92
C GLY A 331 -16.94 4.72 29.60
N LEU A 332 -17.29 3.43 29.65
CA LEU A 332 -16.42 2.32 29.28
C LEU A 332 -16.03 2.40 27.80
N TRP A 333 -17.00 2.70 26.94
CA TRP A 333 -16.75 2.85 25.51
C TRP A 333 -15.86 4.06 25.19
N LEU A 334 -16.03 5.18 25.90
CA LEU A 334 -15.14 6.34 25.79
C LEU A 334 -13.74 6.02 26.29
N ALA A 335 -13.61 5.30 27.42
CA ALA A 335 -12.33 4.84 27.92
C ALA A 335 -11.64 3.93 26.91
N LEU A 336 -12.36 2.94 26.35
CA LEU A 336 -11.86 2.08 25.28
C LEU A 336 -11.46 2.86 24.04
N CYS A 337 -12.22 3.90 23.66
CA CYS A 337 -11.84 4.77 22.55
C CYS A 337 -10.57 5.57 22.85
N LEU A 338 -10.41 6.08 24.07
CA LEU A 338 -9.24 6.84 24.50
C LEU A 338 -7.99 5.97 24.65
N ASP A 339 -8.12 4.78 25.25
CA ASP A 339 -7.03 3.80 25.35
C ASP A 339 -6.65 3.28 23.97
N PHE A 340 -7.62 2.99 23.11
CA PHE A 340 -7.36 2.65 21.71
C PHE A 340 -6.62 3.78 21.00
N LEU A 341 -7.06 5.03 21.16
CA LEU A 341 -6.38 6.19 20.59
C LEU A 341 -4.98 6.40 21.17
N ARG A 342 -4.74 6.04 22.43
CA ARG A 342 -3.44 6.17 23.11
C ARG A 342 -2.43 5.12 22.67
N GLU A 343 -2.84 3.85 22.62
CA GLU A 343 -1.99 2.76 22.16
C GLU A 343 -1.73 2.81 20.65
N GLN A 344 -2.75 3.20 19.88
CA GLN A 344 -2.68 3.26 18.43
C GLN A 344 -2.32 4.67 17.91
N GLU A 345 -2.04 5.64 18.79
CA GLU A 345 -1.81 7.04 18.42
C GLU A 345 -0.76 7.12 17.31
N LYS A 346 0.40 6.49 17.51
CA LYS A 346 1.50 6.59 16.54
C LYS A 346 1.22 5.86 15.21
N PRO A 347 0.87 4.56 15.19
CA PRO A 347 0.69 3.83 13.93
C PRO A 347 -0.56 4.28 13.14
N VAL A 348 -1.70 4.53 13.81
CA VAL A 348 -2.93 4.92 13.11
C VAL A 348 -2.83 6.34 12.57
N TRP A 349 -2.29 7.30 13.32
CA TRP A 349 -2.10 8.65 12.79
C TRP A 349 -1.08 8.68 11.64
N ARG A 350 -0.03 7.87 11.71
CA ARG A 350 0.92 7.70 10.60
C ARG A 350 0.21 7.19 9.35
N ARG A 351 -0.57 6.11 9.46
CA ARG A 351 -1.32 5.56 8.32
C ARG A 351 -2.41 6.50 7.82
N LEU A 352 -3.06 7.25 8.70
CA LEU A 352 -4.02 8.30 8.32
C LEU A 352 -3.34 9.43 7.55
N ARG A 353 -2.13 9.84 7.93
CA ARG A 353 -1.32 10.79 7.17
C ARG A 353 -0.99 10.24 5.78
N LEU A 354 -0.55 8.97 5.69
CA LEU A 354 -0.28 8.32 4.41
C LEU A 354 -1.54 8.23 3.53
N TRP A 355 -2.69 7.90 4.13
CA TRP A 355 -3.99 7.91 3.45
C TRP A 355 -4.38 9.30 2.95
N TYR A 356 -4.18 10.34 3.76
CA TYR A 356 -4.50 11.71 3.39
C TYR A 356 -3.63 12.20 2.24
N GLN A 357 -2.32 11.97 2.33
CA GLN A 357 -1.36 12.29 1.25
C GLN A 357 -1.69 11.52 -0.03
N SER A 358 -2.09 10.26 0.08
CA SER A 358 -2.58 9.46 -1.05
C SER A 358 -3.82 10.07 -1.71
N CYS A 359 -4.81 10.49 -0.91
CA CYS A 359 -6.02 11.12 -1.43
C CYS A 359 -5.72 12.47 -2.10
N LYS A 360 -4.82 13.27 -1.52
CA LYS A 360 -4.36 14.55 -2.08
C LYS A 360 -3.60 14.35 -3.39
N GLY A 361 -2.69 13.37 -3.45
CA GLY A 361 -1.97 13.01 -4.68
C GLY A 361 -2.88 12.51 -5.81
N LEU A 362 -3.99 11.85 -5.44
CA LEU A 362 -5.05 11.45 -6.37
C LEU A 362 -6.02 12.58 -6.74
N ARG A 363 -5.87 13.77 -6.14
CA ARG A 363 -6.76 14.93 -6.29
C ARG A 363 -8.22 14.62 -5.94
N LEU A 364 -8.45 13.75 -4.96
CA LEU A 364 -9.81 13.49 -4.47
C LEU A 364 -10.35 14.73 -3.77
N SER A 365 -11.65 15.01 -3.96
CA SER A 365 -12.27 16.19 -3.35
C SER A 365 -12.14 16.21 -1.82
N PRO A 366 -11.88 17.38 -1.19
CA PRO A 366 -11.85 17.50 0.28
C PRO A 366 -13.12 16.98 0.93
N GLN A 367 -14.28 17.24 0.33
CA GLN A 367 -15.57 16.74 0.81
C GLN A 367 -15.63 15.20 0.88
N ALA A 368 -15.00 14.49 -0.06
CA ALA A 368 -14.91 13.03 -0.02
C ALA A 368 -14.09 12.54 1.18
N MET A 369 -12.96 13.21 1.47
CA MET A 369 -12.13 12.92 2.64
C MET A 369 -12.87 13.23 3.96
N GLU A 370 -13.53 14.39 4.04
CA GLU A 370 -14.33 14.80 5.20
C GLU A 370 -15.50 13.85 5.47
N ARG A 371 -16.20 13.37 4.42
CA ARG A 371 -17.26 12.36 4.57
C ARG A 371 -16.72 11.02 5.07
N THR A 372 -15.45 10.72 4.78
CA THR A 372 -14.82 9.43 5.09
C THR A 372 -14.34 9.34 6.55
N ILE A 373 -13.61 10.35 7.03
CA ILE A 373 -13.01 10.34 8.38
C ILE A 373 -13.49 11.47 9.30
N GLY A 374 -14.30 12.39 8.79
CA GLY A 374 -14.77 13.57 9.51
C GLY A 374 -13.87 14.79 9.30
N LYS A 375 -14.49 15.96 9.09
CA LYS A 375 -13.80 17.23 8.83
C LYS A 375 -12.74 17.60 9.88
N GLY A 376 -13.02 17.42 11.17
CA GLY A 376 -12.05 17.75 12.22
C GLY A 376 -10.77 16.90 12.17
N VAL A 377 -10.83 15.68 11.64
CA VAL A 377 -9.62 14.85 11.45
C VAL A 377 -8.85 15.30 10.21
N VAL A 378 -9.54 15.69 9.14
CA VAL A 378 -8.92 16.26 7.93
C VAL A 378 -8.18 17.55 8.26
N GLU A 379 -8.78 18.47 9.02
CA GLU A 379 -8.13 19.72 9.49
C GLU A 379 -6.82 19.43 10.24
N VAL A 380 -6.80 18.43 11.13
CA VAL A 380 -5.57 18.02 11.85
C VAL A 380 -4.50 17.47 10.91
N LEU A 381 -4.90 16.73 9.88
CA LEU A 381 -3.98 16.15 8.91
C LEU A 381 -3.41 17.24 7.98
N GLU A 382 -4.22 18.24 7.61
CA GLU A 382 -3.82 19.43 6.86
C GLU A 382 -2.78 20.26 7.61
N ASP A 383 -3.06 20.61 8.88
CA ASP A 383 -2.12 21.37 9.72
C ASP A 383 -0.76 20.65 9.82
N LYS A 384 -0.80 19.33 10.01
CA LYS A 384 0.38 18.48 10.12
C LYS A 384 1.14 18.24 8.82
N ASP A 385 0.51 18.46 7.66
CA ASP A 385 1.14 18.38 6.34
C ASP A 385 1.79 19.73 5.99
N ALA A 386 1.27 20.84 6.51
CA ALA A 386 1.86 22.17 6.36
C ALA A 386 3.14 22.39 7.20
N GLU A 387 3.33 21.60 8.26
CA GLU A 387 4.54 21.63 9.11
C GLU A 387 5.71 20.79 8.57
N ALA A 388 5.46 19.90 7.61
CA ALA A 388 6.45 18.97 7.04
C ALA A 388 7.05 19.53 5.75
#